data_AF-A0A1E7FHF0-F1
#
_entry.id   AF-A0A1E7FHF0-F1
#
_cell.length_a   1.000
_cell.length_b   1.000
_cell.length_c   1.000
_cell.angle_alpha   90.00
_cell.angle_beta   90.00
_cell.angle_gamma   90.00
#
_symmetry.space_group_name_H-M   'P 1'
#
loop_
_entity.id
_entity.type
_entity.pdbx_description
1 polymer ?
#
loop_
_entity_poly.entity_id
_entity_poly.type
_entity_poly.pdbx_seq_one_letter_code
_entity_poly.pdbx_strand_id
1 'polypeptide(L)'
;MKHCLTATTLLAVSTARAFVLAPFKKATTSSLTTAFMSSSSSNDAFYSLTATAGDGSKVSMSDFKGLTQREYERFAALGEKYDDSQLQILAFPSQEFGGQEFGSDEEIAAFAAGQKFPGILLKLDSVVGDTAPGVWKHLRDATDSSDPGWNFDSKYLVSKTGEVSVPTTDVEDDVEKLIGE
;
A
#
# COMPACT_ATOMS: atom_id res chain seq x y z
N MET A 1 -16.25 -16.06 -6.70
CA MET A 1 -15.36 -15.65 -5.59
C MET A 1 -14.85 -14.27 -5.98
N LYS A 2 -15.09 -13.24 -5.16
CA LYS A 2 -14.66 -11.87 -5.47
C LYS A 2 -13.18 -11.80 -5.10
N HIS A 3 -12.30 -11.81 -6.08
CA HIS A 3 -10.89 -11.54 -5.88
C HIS A 3 -10.76 -10.08 -5.42
N CYS A 4 -10.35 -9.87 -4.16
CA CYS A 4 -10.01 -8.57 -3.62
C CYS A 4 -8.51 -8.62 -3.38
N LEU A 5 -7.75 -7.92 -4.22
CA LEU A 5 -6.30 -7.96 -4.21
C LEU A 5 -5.70 -7.14 -3.09
N THR A 6 -4.46 -7.43 -2.74
CA THR A 6 -3.71 -6.73 -1.70
C THR A 6 -2.23 -6.87 -2.01
N ALA A 7 -1.58 -5.77 -2.40
CA ALA A 7 -0.12 -5.69 -2.37
C ALA A 7 0.33 -5.90 -0.93
N THR A 8 1.27 -6.80 -0.68
CA THR A 8 1.42 -7.35 0.67
C THR A 8 2.25 -6.46 1.57
N THR A 9 3.19 -5.67 1.06
CA THR A 9 3.89 -4.64 1.84
C THR A 9 4.59 -3.62 0.96
N LEU A 10 4.65 -2.40 1.48
CA LEU A 10 5.33 -1.26 0.89
C LEU A 10 6.73 -1.02 1.48
N LEU A 11 7.68 -0.73 0.60
CA LEU A 11 8.92 -0.04 0.91
C LEU A 11 8.88 1.35 0.30
N ALA A 12 9.05 2.40 1.11
CA ALA A 12 9.31 3.76 0.63
C ALA A 12 10.81 4.03 0.62
N VAL A 13 11.39 4.40 -0.53
CA VAL A 13 12.82 4.70 -0.70
C VAL A 13 12.99 6.16 -1.11
N SER A 14 13.73 6.96 -0.35
CA SER A 14 14.10 8.33 -0.71
C SER A 14 15.23 8.33 -1.75
N THR A 15 15.07 9.04 -2.88
CA THR A 15 16.05 9.04 -4.00
C THR A 15 16.78 10.39 -4.14
N ALA A 16 17.97 10.37 -4.75
CA ALA A 16 18.85 11.55 -4.86
C ALA A 16 18.52 12.41 -6.09
N ARG A 17 18.60 13.73 -5.88
CA ARG A 17 18.23 14.80 -6.83
C ARG A 17 19.21 14.92 -8.02
N ALA A 18 18.69 14.95 -9.25
CA ALA A 18 19.36 15.52 -10.42
C ALA A 18 18.46 16.56 -11.10
N PHE A 19 19.02 17.72 -11.38
CA PHE A 19 18.35 18.97 -11.76
C PHE A 19 18.23 19.08 -13.29
N VAL A 20 17.02 19.08 -13.88
CA VAL A 20 16.73 19.73 -15.19
C VAL A 20 15.29 20.26 -15.22
N LEU A 21 15.15 21.48 -15.75
CA LEU A 21 13.97 22.34 -15.79
C LEU A 21 13.02 22.07 -16.98
N ALA A 22 11.78 22.51 -16.77
CA ALA A 22 10.83 23.13 -17.72
C ALA A 22 9.61 22.26 -18.15
N PRO A 23 8.46 22.90 -18.47
CA PRO A 23 7.14 22.52 -17.96
C PRO A 23 6.21 21.97 -19.06
N PHE A 24 4.99 21.51 -18.72
CA PHE A 24 3.77 21.84 -19.48
C PHE A 24 2.45 21.34 -18.84
N LYS A 25 1.56 22.33 -18.60
CA LYS A 25 0.09 22.40 -18.75
C LYS A 25 -0.85 21.35 -18.15
N LYS A 26 -1.58 21.79 -17.11
CA LYS A 26 -2.92 21.30 -16.71
C LYS A 26 -3.92 21.38 -17.86
N ALA A 27 -4.79 20.38 -17.96
CA ALA A 27 -6.01 20.42 -18.76
C ALA A 27 -7.24 20.05 -17.92
N THR A 28 -8.34 20.66 -18.34
CA THR A 28 -9.59 20.96 -17.65
C THR A 28 -10.57 19.79 -17.55
N THR A 29 -11.40 19.86 -16.51
CA THR A 29 -12.60 19.07 -16.19
C THR A 29 -13.59 18.86 -17.33
N SER A 30 -14.22 17.69 -17.36
CA SER A 30 -15.60 17.53 -17.85
C SER A 30 -16.37 16.60 -16.92
N SER A 31 -17.50 17.11 -16.42
CA SER A 31 -18.46 16.42 -15.57
C SER A 31 -19.39 15.57 -16.44
N LEU A 32 -19.58 14.30 -16.09
CA LEU A 32 -20.74 13.51 -16.50
C LEU A 32 -21.33 12.82 -15.28
N THR A 33 -22.44 13.39 -14.81
CA THR A 33 -23.39 12.75 -13.91
C THR A 33 -23.96 11.49 -14.56
N THR A 34 -23.68 10.34 -13.99
CA THR A 34 -24.50 9.13 -14.15
C THR A 34 -25.00 8.73 -12.77
N ALA A 35 -26.30 8.87 -12.55
CA ALA A 35 -26.96 8.37 -11.36
C ALA A 35 -26.92 6.83 -11.38
N PHE A 36 -26.06 6.25 -10.56
CA PHE A 36 -26.08 4.81 -10.28
C PHE A 36 -27.16 4.55 -9.23
N MET A 37 -28.20 3.81 -9.62
CA MET A 37 -29.17 3.25 -8.68
C MET A 37 -28.44 2.25 -7.78
N SER A 38 -28.28 2.61 -6.50
CA SER A 38 -27.71 1.71 -5.49
C SER A 38 -28.75 0.65 -5.12
N SER A 39 -28.61 -0.55 -5.68
CA SER A 39 -29.22 -1.75 -5.10
C SER A 39 -28.44 -2.11 -3.84
N SER A 40 -29.03 -1.89 -2.67
CA SER A 40 -28.47 -2.27 -1.37
C SER A 40 -28.34 -3.79 -1.27
N SER A 41 -27.18 -4.29 -1.69
CA SER A 41 -26.79 -5.69 -1.55
C SER A 41 -26.45 -6.00 -0.09
N SER A 42 -26.75 -7.22 0.35
CA SER A 42 -26.56 -7.82 1.68
C SER A 42 -25.19 -7.64 2.35
N ASN A 43 -24.19 -7.07 1.67
CA ASN A 43 -22.87 -6.77 2.20
C ASN A 43 -22.84 -5.62 3.23
N ASP A 44 -23.76 -4.66 3.17
CA ASP A 44 -23.76 -3.54 4.14
C ASP A 44 -24.20 -3.96 5.55
N ALA A 45 -24.96 -5.07 5.67
CA ALA A 45 -25.40 -5.56 6.96
C ALA A 45 -24.22 -5.96 7.85
N PHE A 46 -23.18 -6.61 7.31
CA PHE A 46 -21.99 -7.00 8.06
C PHE A 46 -21.21 -5.78 8.57
N TYR A 47 -21.01 -4.77 7.72
CA TYR A 47 -20.25 -3.56 8.06
C TYR A 47 -20.96 -2.65 9.08
N SER A 48 -22.25 -2.88 9.33
CA SER A 48 -22.99 -2.21 10.42
C SER A 48 -22.80 -2.86 11.80
N LEU A 49 -22.15 -4.03 11.86
CA LEU A 49 -21.94 -4.79 13.10
C LEU A 49 -20.77 -4.24 13.91
N THR A 50 -20.78 -4.54 15.21
CA THR A 50 -19.66 -4.29 16.13
C THR A 50 -19.37 -5.55 16.93
N ALA A 51 -18.12 -5.73 17.34
CA ALA A 51 -17.69 -6.78 18.28
C ALA A 51 -16.88 -6.16 19.43
N THR A 52 -16.74 -6.91 20.52
CA THR A 52 -15.85 -6.55 21.64
C THR A 52 -14.56 -7.34 21.51
N ALA A 53 -13.42 -6.66 21.47
CA ALA A 53 -12.09 -7.28 21.43
C ALA A 53 -11.71 -7.88 22.80
N GLY A 54 -10.63 -8.66 22.83
CA GLY A 54 -10.14 -9.32 24.05
C GLY A 54 -9.74 -8.36 25.18
N ASP A 55 -9.45 -7.11 24.87
CA ASP A 55 -9.15 -6.03 25.81
C ASP A 55 -10.39 -5.23 26.27
N GLY A 56 -11.59 -5.58 25.76
CA GLY A 56 -12.85 -4.91 26.06
C GLY A 56 -13.19 -3.71 25.16
N SER A 57 -12.31 -3.34 24.22
CA SER A 57 -12.60 -2.27 23.25
C SER A 57 -13.68 -2.71 22.24
N LYS A 58 -14.42 -1.73 21.67
CA LYS A 58 -15.39 -1.99 20.60
C LYS A 58 -14.70 -1.86 19.25
N VAL A 59 -14.85 -2.89 18.41
CA VAL A 59 -14.35 -2.94 17.04
C VAL A 59 -15.54 -2.85 16.10
N SER A 60 -15.52 -1.88 15.17
CA SER A 60 -16.57 -1.76 14.15
C SER A 60 -16.20 -2.57 12.93
N MET A 61 -17.13 -3.35 12.38
CA MET A 61 -16.83 -4.12 11.17
C MET A 61 -16.60 -3.21 9.96
N SER A 62 -17.17 -1.99 9.97
CA SER A 62 -16.87 -0.93 9.01
C SER A 62 -15.39 -0.63 8.86
N ASP A 63 -14.61 -0.80 9.94
CA ASP A 63 -13.18 -0.48 9.96
C ASP A 63 -12.39 -1.43 9.05
N PHE A 64 -12.95 -2.60 8.70
CA PHE A 64 -12.36 -3.56 7.76
C PHE A 64 -12.87 -3.40 6.33
N LYS A 65 -13.81 -2.48 6.06
CA LYS A 65 -14.32 -2.23 4.70
C LYS A 65 -13.25 -1.54 3.87
N GLY A 66 -12.91 -2.09 2.71
CA GLY A 66 -12.02 -1.43 1.74
C GLY A 66 -10.62 -1.09 2.26
N LEU A 67 -10.04 -1.90 3.14
CA LEU A 67 -8.67 -1.69 3.65
C LEU A 67 -7.67 -1.58 2.50
N THR A 68 -7.71 -2.50 1.53
CA THR A 68 -6.93 -2.41 0.29
C THR A 68 -7.10 -1.07 -0.40
N GLN A 69 -8.35 -0.67 -0.64
CA GLN A 69 -8.65 0.53 -1.41
C GLN A 69 -8.04 1.76 -0.72
N ARG A 70 -8.17 1.87 0.60
CA ARG A 70 -7.57 2.95 1.39
C ARG A 70 -6.05 2.98 1.27
N GLU A 71 -5.38 1.82 1.27
CA GLU A 71 -3.92 1.78 1.12
C GLU A 71 -3.49 2.21 -0.30
N TYR A 72 -4.17 1.75 -1.36
CA TYR A 72 -3.89 2.22 -2.73
C TYR A 72 -4.16 3.72 -2.90
N GLU A 73 -5.23 4.25 -2.30
CA GLU A 73 -5.53 5.69 -2.30
C GLU A 73 -4.44 6.50 -1.59
N ARG A 74 -3.92 6.01 -0.46
CA ARG A 74 -2.77 6.61 0.24
C ARG A 74 -1.52 6.63 -0.62
N PHE A 75 -1.19 5.51 -1.28
CA PHE A 75 -0.01 5.46 -2.15
C PHE A 75 -0.17 6.40 -3.35
N ALA A 76 -1.34 6.42 -3.98
CA ALA A 76 -1.64 7.36 -5.05
C ALA A 76 -1.46 8.81 -4.58
N ALA A 77 -1.95 9.16 -3.39
CA ALA A 77 -1.75 10.50 -2.82
C ALA A 77 -0.27 10.81 -2.55
N LEU A 78 0.52 9.86 -2.06
CA LEU A 78 1.96 10.02 -1.88
C LEU A 78 2.69 10.23 -3.22
N GLY A 79 2.36 9.45 -4.26
CA GLY A 79 2.93 9.61 -5.60
C GLY A 79 2.45 10.87 -6.33
N GLU A 80 1.29 11.41 -5.98
CA GLU A 80 0.85 12.74 -6.45
C GLU A 80 1.59 13.88 -5.72
N LYS A 81 1.93 13.68 -4.44
CA LYS A 81 2.62 14.68 -3.60
C LYS A 81 4.13 14.73 -3.87
N TYR A 82 4.74 13.57 -4.08
CA TYR A 82 6.18 13.40 -4.25
C TYR A 82 6.48 12.68 -5.55
N ASP A 83 7.35 13.26 -6.37
CA ASP A 83 7.78 12.61 -7.61
C ASP A 83 8.80 11.49 -7.35
N ASP A 84 9.07 10.73 -8.41
CA ASP A 84 9.99 9.59 -8.41
C ASP A 84 11.42 9.92 -7.95
N SER A 85 11.82 11.20 -8.01
CA SER A 85 13.13 11.69 -7.58
C SER A 85 13.20 12.07 -6.11
N GLN A 86 12.06 12.05 -5.42
CA GLN A 86 11.95 12.30 -3.98
C GLN A 86 11.53 11.03 -3.24
N LEU A 87 10.61 10.25 -3.83
CA LEU A 87 10.03 9.08 -3.23
C LEU A 87 9.84 7.99 -4.26
N GLN A 88 10.39 6.81 -3.99
CA GLN A 88 10.07 5.58 -4.70
C GLN A 88 9.25 4.67 -3.81
N ILE A 89 8.15 4.17 -4.34
CA ILE A 89 7.26 3.25 -3.65
C ILE A 89 7.47 1.87 -4.27
N LEU A 90 7.93 0.89 -3.51
CA LEU A 90 8.04 -0.50 -3.96
C LEU A 90 7.00 -1.36 -3.24
N ALA A 91 6.27 -2.19 -3.98
CA ALA A 91 5.32 -3.13 -3.42
C ALA A 91 5.80 -4.58 -3.62
N PHE A 92 5.63 -5.41 -2.58
CA PHE A 92 5.93 -6.84 -2.58
C PHE A 92 4.60 -7.62 -2.59
N PRO A 93 4.15 -8.16 -3.74
CA PRO A 93 2.97 -9.02 -3.80
C PRO A 93 3.23 -10.40 -3.19
N SER A 94 2.27 -10.96 -2.45
CA SER A 94 2.31 -12.32 -1.89
C SER A 94 0.91 -12.94 -1.74
N GLN A 95 0.80 -14.25 -1.95
CA GLN A 95 -0.44 -15.01 -1.74
C GLN A 95 -0.60 -15.60 -0.34
N GLU A 96 0.38 -15.40 0.56
CA GLU A 96 0.47 -16.10 1.85
C GLU A 96 -0.63 -15.69 2.85
N PHE A 97 -1.36 -14.60 2.57
CA PHE A 97 -2.41 -14.04 3.42
C PHE A 97 -3.81 -14.31 2.86
N GLY A 98 -4.26 -15.57 3.00
CA GLY A 98 -5.59 -15.99 2.61
C GLY A 98 -5.83 -16.05 1.10
N GLY A 99 -4.77 -16.10 0.28
CA GLY A 99 -4.87 -16.22 -1.18
C GLY A 99 -5.57 -15.03 -1.86
N GLN A 100 -5.42 -13.83 -1.29
CA GLN A 100 -6.08 -12.62 -1.77
C GLN A 100 -5.41 -12.00 -3.00
N GLU A 101 -4.11 -12.23 -3.19
CA GLU A 101 -3.35 -11.72 -4.33
C GLU A 101 -3.58 -12.57 -5.60
N PHE A 102 -3.57 -11.93 -6.78
CA PHE A 102 -3.67 -12.67 -8.05
C PHE A 102 -2.52 -13.68 -8.20
N GLY A 103 -2.75 -14.71 -9.01
CA GLY A 103 -1.80 -15.83 -9.16
C GLY A 103 -0.65 -15.56 -10.13
N SER A 104 -0.66 -14.43 -10.83
CA SER A 104 0.34 -14.07 -11.82
C SER A 104 0.75 -12.61 -11.72
N ASP A 105 2.02 -12.33 -12.01
CA ASP A 105 2.59 -10.98 -12.02
C ASP A 105 1.82 -10.06 -13.00
N GLU A 106 1.35 -10.60 -14.12
CA GLU A 106 0.60 -9.85 -15.13
C GLU A 106 -0.77 -9.37 -14.62
N GLU A 107 -1.50 -10.23 -13.90
CA GLU A 107 -2.79 -9.87 -13.32
C GLU A 107 -2.61 -8.85 -12.19
N ILE A 108 -1.57 -9.00 -11.37
CA ILE A 108 -1.22 -8.05 -10.30
C ILE A 108 -0.90 -6.68 -10.90
N ALA A 109 -0.07 -6.64 -11.95
CA ALA A 109 0.28 -5.40 -12.64
C ALA A 109 -0.93 -4.72 -13.28
N ALA A 110 -1.81 -5.48 -13.96
CA ALA A 110 -3.03 -4.94 -14.55
C ALA A 110 -3.96 -4.33 -13.48
N PHE A 111 -4.07 -4.99 -12.33
CA PHE A 111 -4.87 -4.49 -11.21
C PHE A 111 -4.30 -3.21 -10.61
N ALA A 112 -3.02 -3.21 -10.27
CA ALA A 112 -2.36 -2.05 -9.67
C ALA A 112 -2.41 -0.83 -10.61
N ALA A 113 -2.26 -1.04 -11.92
CA ALA A 113 -2.46 0.01 -12.92
C ALA A 113 -3.91 0.56 -12.90
N GLY A 114 -4.91 -0.31 -12.76
CA GLY A 114 -6.32 0.10 -12.58
C GLY A 114 -6.56 0.91 -11.29
N GLN A 115 -5.79 0.64 -10.24
CA GLN A 115 -5.78 1.42 -8.99
C GLN A 115 -4.89 2.67 -9.05
N LYS A 116 -4.22 2.93 -10.18
CA LYS A 116 -3.24 4.03 -10.34
C LYS A 116 -2.11 3.97 -9.32
N PHE A 117 -1.63 2.77 -9.00
CA PHE A 117 -0.47 2.62 -8.13
C PHE A 117 0.75 3.35 -8.74
N PRO A 118 1.39 4.28 -8.00
CA PRO A 118 2.47 5.09 -8.55
C PRO A 118 3.84 4.43 -8.43
N GLY A 119 3.92 3.26 -7.79
CA GLY A 119 5.17 2.59 -7.46
C GLY A 119 5.58 1.47 -8.42
N ILE A 120 6.67 0.82 -8.06
CA ILE A 120 7.19 -0.38 -8.71
C ILE A 120 6.62 -1.61 -8.00
N LEU A 121 5.98 -2.49 -8.76
CA LEU A 121 5.64 -3.83 -8.29
C LEU A 121 6.86 -4.73 -8.43
N LEU A 122 7.25 -5.37 -7.34
CA LEU A 122 8.19 -6.48 -7.37
C LEU A 122 7.46 -7.78 -7.72
N LYS A 123 8.24 -8.81 -8.01
CA LYS A 123 7.72 -10.13 -8.36
C LYS A 123 6.88 -10.71 -7.22
N LEU A 124 5.79 -11.39 -7.56
CA LEU A 124 5.02 -12.23 -6.65
C LEU A 124 5.93 -13.28 -6.02
N ASP A 125 6.08 -13.20 -4.71
CA ASP A 125 7.00 -14.07 -3.96
C ASP A 125 6.54 -14.25 -2.51
N SER A 126 7.27 -15.07 -1.76
CA SER A 126 7.10 -15.20 -0.31
C SER A 126 7.60 -13.96 0.42
N VAL A 127 6.93 -13.57 1.50
CA VAL A 127 7.33 -12.52 2.46
C VAL A 127 7.38 -13.05 3.89
N VAL A 128 7.28 -14.37 4.07
CA VAL A 128 7.28 -15.04 5.37
C VAL A 128 8.46 -16.01 5.44
N GLY A 129 9.10 -16.08 6.60
CA GLY A 129 10.16 -17.04 6.90
C GLY A 129 11.39 -16.93 5.99
N ASP A 130 12.11 -18.03 5.86
CA ASP A 130 13.41 -18.09 5.17
C ASP A 130 13.28 -18.06 3.63
N THR A 131 12.11 -18.38 3.11
CA THR A 131 11.79 -18.38 1.67
C THR A 131 11.66 -16.98 1.10
N ALA A 132 11.47 -15.96 1.94
CA ALA A 132 11.40 -14.59 1.49
C ALA A 132 12.70 -14.12 0.79
N PRO A 133 12.62 -13.23 -0.20
CA PRO A 133 13.77 -12.75 -0.95
C PRO A 133 14.72 -11.95 -0.05
N GLY A 134 16.01 -11.91 -0.42
CA GLY A 134 17.06 -11.30 0.41
C GLY A 134 16.79 -9.84 0.79
N VAL A 135 16.21 -9.05 -0.12
CA VAL A 135 15.83 -7.66 0.16
C VAL A 135 14.76 -7.56 1.24
N TRP A 136 13.74 -8.43 1.21
CA TRP A 136 12.67 -8.45 2.20
C TRP A 136 13.21 -8.80 3.58
N LYS A 137 14.02 -9.87 3.65
CA LYS A 137 14.67 -10.29 4.89
C LYS A 137 15.56 -9.19 5.46
N HIS A 138 16.32 -8.51 4.60
CA HIS A 138 17.14 -7.38 5.04
C HIS A 138 16.32 -6.27 5.69
N LEU A 139 15.17 -5.90 5.11
CA LEU A 139 14.29 -4.88 5.69
C LEU A 139 13.77 -5.29 7.05
N ARG A 140 13.23 -6.52 7.14
CA ARG A 140 12.70 -7.12 8.37
C ARG A 140 13.77 -7.17 9.47
N ASP A 141 14.94 -7.70 9.14
CA ASP A 141 16.02 -7.94 10.10
C ASP A 141 16.65 -6.60 10.56
N ALA A 142 16.74 -5.60 9.67
CA ALA A 142 17.27 -4.28 10.00
C ALA A 142 16.42 -3.52 11.04
N THR A 143 15.13 -3.83 11.12
CA THR A 143 14.17 -3.19 12.05
C THR A 143 13.69 -4.13 13.15
N ASP A 144 14.34 -5.29 13.33
CA ASP A 144 13.97 -6.34 14.29
C ASP A 144 12.46 -6.68 14.23
N SER A 145 11.90 -6.66 13.02
CA SER A 145 10.47 -6.89 12.79
C SER A 145 10.16 -8.38 12.68
N SER A 146 8.96 -8.78 13.08
CA SER A 146 8.46 -10.13 12.80
C SER A 146 8.01 -10.24 11.34
N ASP A 147 7.76 -11.47 10.88
CA ASP A 147 7.04 -11.68 9.63
C ASP A 147 5.66 -10.99 9.69
N PRO A 148 5.14 -10.49 8.55
CA PRO A 148 3.83 -9.85 8.49
C PRO A 148 2.74 -10.82 8.93
N GLY A 149 1.79 -10.35 9.74
CA GLY A 149 0.61 -11.14 10.13
C GLY A 149 -0.50 -11.08 9.08
N TRP A 150 -0.50 -10.04 8.24
CA TRP A 150 -1.50 -9.81 7.20
C TRP A 150 -0.98 -8.89 6.10
N ASN A 151 -1.81 -8.65 5.07
CA ASN A 151 -1.50 -7.67 4.03
C ASN A 151 -1.40 -6.25 4.59
N PHE A 152 -0.38 -5.51 4.16
CA PHE A 152 -0.06 -4.13 4.56
C PHE A 152 0.28 -3.93 6.03
N ASP A 153 0.44 -5.01 6.80
CA ASP A 153 0.79 -4.99 8.23
C ASP A 153 2.25 -4.57 8.45
N SER A 154 3.14 -4.97 7.54
CA SER A 154 4.51 -4.47 7.49
C SER A 154 4.61 -3.31 6.51
N LYS A 155 5.41 -2.31 6.87
CA LYS A 155 5.82 -1.19 6.04
C LYS A 155 7.24 -0.79 6.46
N TYR A 156 8.08 -0.51 5.48
CA TYR A 156 9.46 -0.10 5.73
C TYR A 156 9.72 1.24 5.05
N LEU A 157 10.49 2.09 5.74
CA LEU A 157 11.00 3.34 5.23
C LEU A 157 12.51 3.19 5.06
N VAL A 158 13.03 3.59 3.90
CA VAL A 158 14.47 3.57 3.61
C VAL A 158 14.92 4.96 3.23
N SER A 159 15.83 5.51 4.05
CA SER A 159 16.41 6.82 3.83
C SER A 159 17.36 6.81 2.62
N LYS A 160 17.75 8.02 2.17
CA LYS A 160 18.74 8.20 1.10
C LYS A 160 20.11 7.57 1.39
N THR A 161 20.44 7.32 2.66
CA THR A 161 21.69 6.68 3.08
C THR A 161 21.54 5.15 3.20
N GLY A 162 20.34 4.62 2.98
CA GLY A 162 20.03 3.19 3.10
C GLY A 162 19.67 2.76 4.53
N GLU A 163 19.43 3.70 5.45
CA GLU A 163 18.94 3.36 6.78
C GLU A 163 17.49 2.89 6.71
N VAL A 164 17.19 1.75 7.32
CA VAL A 164 15.85 1.14 7.34
C VAL A 164 15.17 1.47 8.67
N SER A 165 13.92 1.92 8.60
CA SER A 165 13.05 2.13 9.75
C SER A 165 11.63 1.66 9.46
N VAL A 166 10.77 1.65 10.48
CA VAL A 166 9.33 1.39 10.36
C VAL A 166 8.54 2.67 10.68
N PRO A 167 7.37 2.88 10.05
CA PRO A 167 6.48 3.99 10.43
C PRO A 167 6.08 3.91 11.90
N THR A 168 5.99 5.06 12.55
CA THR A 168 5.69 5.17 13.98
C THR A 168 4.19 5.25 14.27
N THR A 169 3.50 6.19 13.60
CA THR A 169 2.06 6.44 13.82
C THR A 169 1.33 6.67 12.50
N ASP A 170 1.87 7.54 11.65
CA ASP A 170 1.31 7.91 10.36
C ASP A 170 2.42 7.82 9.32
N VAL A 171 2.20 7.01 8.28
CA VAL A 171 3.25 6.72 7.29
C VAL A 171 3.52 7.93 6.41
N GLU A 172 2.51 8.75 6.15
CA GLU A 172 2.63 9.96 5.35
C GLU A 172 3.46 11.04 6.06
N ASP A 173 3.25 11.23 7.37
CA ASP A 173 4.06 12.13 8.20
C ASP A 173 5.53 11.67 8.27
N ASP A 174 5.77 10.36 8.41
CA ASP A 174 7.12 9.82 8.51
C ASP A 174 7.85 9.84 7.15
N VAL A 175 7.14 9.65 6.04
CA VAL A 175 7.66 9.87 4.68
C VAL A 175 8.04 11.34 4.47
N GLU A 176 7.21 12.29 4.93
CA GLU A 176 7.52 13.72 4.82
C GLU A 176 8.80 14.09 5.60
N LYS A 177 8.98 13.55 6.81
CA LYS A 177 10.22 13.72 7.57
C LYS A 177 11.42 13.17 6.83
N LEU A 178 11.31 11.94 6.30
CA LEU A 178 12.38 11.25 5.59
C LEU A 178 12.82 11.99 4.31
N ILE A 179 11.88 12.64 3.62
CA ILE A 179 12.16 13.46 2.44
C ILE A 179 12.87 14.77 2.83
N GLY A 180 12.64 15.27 4.05
CA GLY A 180 13.27 16.49 4.57
C GLY A 180 14.72 16.33 5.04
N GLU A 181 15.20 15.10 5.22
CA GLU A 181 16.58 14.76 5.62
C GLU A 181 17.61 15.02 4.52
#